data_AF-A0A974D1F0-F1
#
_entry.id   AF-A0A974D1F0-F1
#
_cell.length_a   1.000
_cell.length_b   1.000
_cell.length_c   1.000
_cell.angle_alpha   90.00
_cell.angle_beta   90.00
_cell.angle_gamma   90.00
#
_symmetry.space_group_name_H-M   'P 1'
#
loop_
_entity.id
_entity.type
_entity.pdbx_description
1 polymer ?
#
loop_
_entity_poly.entity_id
_entity_poly.type
_entity_poly.pdbx_seq_one_letter_code
_entity_poly.pdbx_strand_id
1 'polypeptide(L)' 'MNTQTDTSVSRHFVEHKHNPMQLKWCVLDEAVLDKRGGNRLNKLLQLEGRWIRKLNTLISDGMNDSWSLKPYL' A
#
# COMPACT_ATOMS: atom_id res chain seq x y z
N MET A 1 22.83 -5.35 3.97
CA MET A 1 21.99 -6.57 4.04
C MET A 1 20.54 -6.10 4.11
N ASN A 2 19.84 -6.08 2.98
CA ASN A 2 18.42 -5.72 2.95
C ASN A 2 17.61 -6.97 3.23
N THR A 3 17.39 -7.28 4.49
CA THR A 3 16.36 -8.26 4.86
C THR A 3 15.00 -7.63 4.54
N GLN A 4 14.10 -8.39 3.93
CA GLN A 4 12.74 -8.00 3.50
C GLN A 4 11.82 -7.48 4.65
N THR A 5 12.39 -7.31 5.85
CA THR A 5 11.74 -6.91 7.10
C THR A 5 11.92 -5.43 7.45
N ASP A 6 12.82 -4.70 6.79
CA ASP A 6 13.01 -3.26 7.00
C ASP A 6 12.08 -2.45 6.07
N THR A 7 10.83 -2.28 6.49
CA THR A 7 9.84 -1.43 5.81
C THR A 7 9.74 -0.08 6.51
N SER A 8 9.30 0.94 5.79
CA SER A 8 8.96 2.26 6.36
C SER A 8 8.08 2.17 7.62
N VAL A 9 7.09 1.27 7.61
CA VAL A 9 6.17 1.04 8.74
C VAL A 9 6.92 0.42 9.92
N SER A 10 7.74 -0.62 9.70
CA SER A 10 8.47 -1.26 10.81
C SER A 10 9.47 -0.28 11.43
N ARG A 11 10.16 0.51 10.60
CA ARG A 11 11.07 1.57 11.06
C ARG A 11 10.35 2.62 11.89
N HIS A 12 9.21 3.13 11.42
CA HIS A 12 8.41 4.11 12.17
C HIS A 12 8.00 3.58 13.54
N PHE A 13 7.53 2.32 13.61
CA PHE A 13 7.13 1.69 14.88
C PHE A 13 8.30 1.56 15.85
N VAL A 14 9.49 1.21 15.37
CA VAL A 14 10.71 1.13 16.18
C VAL A 14 11.13 2.50 16.69
N GLU A 15 11.24 3.50 15.80
CA GLU A 15 11.68 4.86 16.12
C GLU A 15 10.76 5.55 17.14
N HIS A 16 9.46 5.32 17.04
CA HIS A 16 8.44 5.95 17.88
C HIS A 16 7.96 5.06 19.03
N LYS A 17 8.58 3.88 19.21
CA LYS A 17 8.27 2.90 20.27
C LYS A 17 6.79 2.49 20.30
N HIS A 18 6.18 2.32 19.13
CA HIS A 18 4.82 1.83 19.00
C HIS A 18 4.75 0.32 19.25
N ASN A 19 3.62 -0.12 19.83
CA ASN A 19 3.30 -1.54 19.94
C ASN A 19 2.60 -1.99 18.64
N PRO A 20 3.00 -3.12 18.01
CA PRO A 20 2.31 -3.68 16.84
C PRO A 20 0.79 -3.84 17.00
N MET A 21 0.29 -4.06 18.21
CA MET A 21 -1.15 -4.14 18.52
C MET A 21 -1.90 -2.81 18.29
N GLN A 22 -1.19 -1.69 18.17
CA GLN A 22 -1.78 -0.38 17.83
C GLN A 22 -2.09 -0.25 16.34
N LEU A 23 -1.58 -1.15 15.49
CA LEU A 23 -1.86 -1.16 14.07
C LEU A 23 -3.35 -1.46 13.83
N LYS A 24 -4.03 -0.56 13.14
CA LYS A 24 -5.42 -0.70 12.74
C LYS A 24 -5.48 -0.77 11.22
N TRP A 25 -6.45 -1.52 10.71
CA TRP A 25 -6.72 -1.62 9.28
C TRP A 25 -8.21 -1.37 9.01
N CYS A 26 -8.50 -0.85 7.83
CA CYS A 26 -9.85 -0.75 7.30
C CYS A 26 -9.82 -1.02 5.79
N VAL A 27 -10.94 -1.49 5.24
CA VAL A 27 -11.07 -1.73 3.79
C VAL A 27 -11.34 -0.40 3.10
N LEU A 28 -10.50 -0.04 2.13
CA LEU A 28 -10.68 1.18 1.32
C LEU A 28 -11.57 0.95 0.09
N ASP A 29 -11.38 -0.17 -0.60
CA ASP A 29 -12.10 -0.54 -1.82
C ASP A 29 -11.96 -2.05 -2.08
N GLU A 30 -12.92 -2.63 -2.80
CA GLU A 30 -12.92 -4.03 -3.17
C GLU A 30 -12.57 -4.21 -4.65
N ALA A 31 -11.56 -5.03 -4.95
CA ALA A 31 -11.22 -5.40 -6.32
C ALA A 31 -12.17 -6.48 -6.84
N VAL A 32 -13.39 -6.08 -7.20
CA VAL A 32 -14.40 -6.96 -7.79
C VAL A 32 -13.85 -7.59 -9.08
N LEU A 33 -14.05 -8.90 -9.22
CA LEU A 33 -13.66 -9.64 -10.41
C LEU A 33 -14.49 -9.17 -11.62
N ASP A 34 -13.82 -8.81 -12.70
CA ASP A 34 -14.50 -8.51 -13.95
C ASP A 34 -15.18 -9.77 -14.48
N LYS A 35 -16.46 -9.65 -14.85
CA LYS A 35 -17.30 -10.75 -15.36
C LYS A 35 -16.74 -11.46 -16.61
N ARG A 36 -15.71 -10.89 -17.26
CA ARG A 36 -15.12 -11.39 -18.51
C ARG A 36 -13.64 -11.76 -18.39
N GLY A 37 -13.18 -12.15 -17.21
CA GLY A 37 -11.82 -12.68 -17.03
C GLY A 37 -10.73 -11.61 -16.94
N GLY A 38 -10.98 -10.52 -16.21
CA GLY A 38 -9.98 -9.49 -15.95
C GLY A 38 -8.86 -9.95 -15.01
N ASN A 39 -7.67 -9.36 -15.14
CA ASN A 39 -6.55 -9.63 -14.24
C ASN A 39 -6.75 -8.89 -12.91
N ARG A 40 -7.19 -9.63 -11.88
CA ARG A 40 -7.41 -9.10 -10.52
C ARG A 40 -6.17 -8.42 -9.94
N LEU A 41 -4.97 -8.91 -10.24
CA LEU A 41 -3.72 -8.31 -9.76
C LEU A 41 -3.55 -6.89 -10.33
N ASN A 42 -3.77 -6.70 -11.63
CA ASN A 42 -3.70 -5.38 -12.24
C ASN A 42 -4.75 -4.44 -11.64
N LYS A 43 -5.95 -4.94 -11.34
CA LYS A 43 -6.99 -4.14 -10.67
C LYS A 43 -6.57 -3.72 -9.26
N LEU A 44 -5.99 -4.64 -8.49
CA LEU A 44 -5.46 -4.34 -7.15
C LEU A 44 -4.38 -3.27 -7.21
N LEU A 45 -3.42 -3.40 -8.13
CA LEU A 45 -2.33 -2.42 -8.28
C LEU A 45 -2.85 -1.02 -8.69
N GLN A 46 -3.87 -0.97 -9.56
CA GLN A 46 -4.52 0.30 -9.92
C GLN A 46 -5.23 0.95 -8.71
N LEU A 47 -5.95 0.14 -7.93
CA LEU A 47 -6.64 0.61 -6.73
C LEU A 47 -5.65 1.09 -5.67
N GLU A 48 -4.59 0.32 -5.42
CA GLU A 48 -3.49 0.69 -4.52
C GLU A 48 -2.91 2.05 -4.90
N GLY A 49 -2.49 2.21 -6.16
CA GLY A 49 -1.95 3.47 -6.63
C GLY A 49 -2.92 4.64 -6.52
N ARG A 50 -4.19 4.42 -6.86
CA ARG A 50 -5.26 5.44 -6.70
C ARG A 50 -5.38 5.90 -5.25
N TRP A 51 -5.36 4.98 -4.28
CA TRP A 51 -5.51 5.30 -2.87
C TRP A 51 -4.26 5.93 -2.26
N ILE A 52 -3.06 5.47 -2.65
CA ILE A 52 -1.80 6.10 -2.23
C ILE A 52 -1.79 7.59 -2.60
N ARG A 53 -2.16 7.90 -3.86
CA ARG A 53 -2.28 9.30 -4.31
C ARG A 53 -3.41 10.04 -3.60
N LYS A 54 -4.59 9.44 -3.47
CA LYS A 54 -5.78 10.11 -2.92
C LYS A 54 -5.63 10.46 -1.44
N LEU A 55 -4.96 9.60 -0.66
CA LEU A 55 -4.71 9.80 0.77
C LEU A 55 -3.38 10.50 1.05
N ASN A 56 -2.59 10.81 0.02
CA ASN A 56 -1.24 11.37 0.12
C ASN A 56 -0.34 10.59 1.08
N THR A 57 -0.27 9.27 0.90
CA THR A 57 0.45 8.37 1.83
C THR A 57 1.87 8.05 1.41
N LEU A 58 2.44 8.80 0.45
CA LEU A 58 3.86 8.71 0.09
C LEU A 58 4.73 9.42 1.13
N ILE A 59 5.96 8.95 1.30
CA ILE A 59 6.97 9.69 2.06
C ILE A 59 7.16 11.10 1.43
N SER A 60 7.24 12.19 2.19
CA SER A 60 7.38 12.29 3.66
C SER A 60 6.08 12.26 4.49
N ASP A 61 4.92 12.41 3.87
CA ASP A 61 3.65 12.61 4.58
C ASP A 61 3.00 11.29 5.04
N GLY A 62 3.35 10.19 4.39
CA GLY A 62 2.97 8.83 4.78
C GLY A 62 4.13 7.84 4.74
N MET A 63 3.80 6.55 4.70
CA MET A 63 4.77 5.46 4.82
C MET A 63 4.90 4.61 3.54
N ASN A 64 4.34 5.02 2.39
CA ASN A 64 4.60 4.33 1.14
C ASN A 64 5.88 4.87 0.49
N ASP A 65 6.83 3.98 0.16
CA ASP A 65 8.09 4.37 -0.48
C ASP A 65 7.90 4.76 -1.95
N SER A 66 6.94 4.13 -2.63
CA SER A 66 6.61 4.40 -4.03
C SER A 66 5.19 3.96 -4.35
N TRP A 67 4.71 4.35 -5.53
CA TRP A 67 3.50 3.81 -6.14
C TRP A 67 3.75 3.63 -7.63
N SER A 68 3.17 2.58 -8.22
CA SER A 68 3.36 2.29 -9.64
C SER A 68 2.10 2.62 -10.44
N LEU A 69 2.17 3.71 -11.21
CA LEU A 69 1.28 3.96 -12.34
C LEU A 69 1.80 3.26 -13.59
N LYS A 70 2.21 1.99 -13.51
CA LYS A 70 2.48 1.25 -14.75
C LYS A 70 1.23 1.37 -15.63
N PRO A 71 1.35 1.86 -16.88
CA PRO A 71 0.23 1.79 -17.79
C PRO A 71 0.02 0.31 -18.04
N TYR A 72 -0.97 -0.28 -17.37
CA TYR A 72 -1.42 -1.64 -17.62
C TYR A 72 -2.15 -1.62 -18.97
N LEU A 73 -1.38 -1.47 -20.04
CA LEU A 73 -1.75 -1.75 -21.42
C LEU A 73 -1.40 -3.21 -21.72
#